data_AF-A0A934PIJ9-F1
#
_entry.id   AF-A0A934PIJ9-F1
#
_cell.length_a   1.000
_cell.length_b   1.000
_cell.length_c   1.000
_cell.angle_alpha   90.00
_cell.angle_beta   90.00
_cell.angle_gamma   90.00
#
_symmetry.space_group_name_H-M   'P 1'
#
loop_
_entity.id
_entity.type
_entity.pdbx_description
1 polymer ?
#
loop_
_entity_poly.entity_id
_entity_poly.type
_entity_poly.pdbx_seq_one_letter_code
_entity_poly.pdbx_strand_id
1 'polypeptide(L)'
;MEVQNKNSEIHIGNNVAISNAFSIECMTKVSIEDNVLIGHNCSLLDNDGHDLNIDKRRNGVVKSEPIHICQNVFLGSNVTVLKGVTIGENSIIGNGSIVTTNIPRNVIACGNPAKVVREL
;
A
#
# COMPACT_ATOMS: atom_id res chain seq x y z
N MET A 1 -12.14 -4.18 -2.64
CA MET A 1 -11.86 -3.04 -1.76
C MET A 1 -12.82 -3.14 -0.60
N GLU A 2 -12.32 -3.10 0.63
CA GLU A 2 -13.11 -3.27 1.84
C GLU A 2 -12.81 -2.12 2.80
N VAL A 3 -13.87 -1.46 3.27
CA VAL A 3 -13.82 -0.47 4.36
C VAL A 3 -14.39 -1.14 5.62
N GLN A 4 -13.57 -1.25 6.66
CA GLN A 4 -13.89 -2.07 7.83
C GLN A 4 -14.84 -1.36 8.82
N ASN A 5 -14.88 -0.02 8.81
CA ASN A 5 -15.76 0.73 9.71
C ASN A 5 -16.18 2.08 9.13
N LYS A 6 -17.12 2.76 9.82
CA LYS A 6 -17.69 4.05 9.39
C LYS A 6 -16.69 5.21 9.27
N ASN A 7 -15.50 5.08 9.87
CA ASN A 7 -14.45 6.08 9.82
C ASN A 7 -13.35 5.71 8.82
N SER A 8 -13.43 4.53 8.19
CA SER A 8 -12.47 4.11 7.18
C SER A 8 -12.70 4.86 5.88
N GLU A 9 -11.61 5.33 5.24
CA GLU A 9 -11.69 6.12 4.02
C GLU A 9 -10.75 5.56 2.95
N ILE A 10 -11.26 5.40 1.72
CA ILE A 10 -10.44 5.13 0.54
C ILE A 10 -10.60 6.32 -0.39
N HIS A 11 -9.50 6.99 -0.68
CA HIS A 11 -9.44 8.07 -1.66
C HIS A 11 -8.65 7.62 -2.88
N ILE A 12 -9.25 7.76 -4.07
CA ILE A 12 -8.61 7.48 -5.35
C ILE A 12 -8.68 8.75 -6.19
N GLY A 13 -7.51 9.23 -6.59
CA GLY A 13 -7.36 10.42 -7.42
C GLY A 13 -7.75 10.20 -8.88
N ASN A 14 -7.37 11.15 -9.71
CA ASN A 14 -7.68 11.16 -11.13
C ASN A 14 -6.68 10.30 -11.92
N ASN A 15 -7.15 9.73 -13.02
CA ASN A 15 -6.28 9.06 -14.00
C ASN A 15 -5.48 7.86 -13.42
N VAL A 16 -6.04 7.19 -12.40
CA VAL A 16 -5.48 5.97 -11.83
C VAL A 16 -5.85 4.77 -12.68
N ALA A 17 -4.86 3.97 -13.07
CA ALA A 17 -5.08 2.73 -13.82
C ALA A 17 -4.79 1.52 -12.93
N ILE A 18 -5.75 0.60 -12.82
CA ILE A 18 -5.68 -0.55 -11.94
C ILE A 18 -5.89 -1.82 -12.75
N SER A 19 -4.92 -2.72 -12.71
CA SER A 19 -5.04 -4.05 -13.33
C SER A 19 -5.86 -5.01 -12.45
N ASN A 20 -6.20 -6.18 -13.00
CA ASN A 20 -7.02 -7.18 -12.31
C ASN A 20 -6.41 -7.63 -10.95
N ALA A 21 -7.28 -8.17 -10.09
CA ALA A 21 -6.92 -8.74 -8.78
C ALA A 21 -6.34 -7.75 -7.76
N PHE A 22 -6.64 -6.45 -7.90
CA PHE A 22 -6.27 -5.45 -6.90
C PHE A 22 -7.16 -5.54 -5.63
N SER A 23 -6.53 -5.52 -4.46
CA SER A 23 -7.22 -5.49 -3.16
C SER A 23 -6.78 -4.31 -2.30
N ILE A 24 -7.74 -3.78 -1.54
CA ILE A 24 -7.50 -2.83 -0.45
C ILE A 24 -8.25 -3.36 0.75
N GLU A 25 -7.53 -3.51 1.86
CA GLU A 25 -8.09 -3.70 3.19
C GLU A 25 -7.86 -2.41 3.98
N CYS A 26 -8.93 -1.65 4.22
CA CYS A 26 -8.87 -0.33 4.83
C CYS A 26 -9.59 -0.30 6.18
N MET A 27 -8.82 -0.23 7.25
CA MET A 27 -9.27 0.00 8.62
C MET A 27 -9.24 1.49 8.98
N THR A 28 -8.29 2.25 8.45
CA THR A 28 -8.07 3.67 8.71
C THR A 28 -8.22 4.51 7.44
N LYS A 29 -7.16 4.67 6.65
CA LYS A 29 -7.18 5.50 5.45
C LYS A 29 -6.19 4.96 4.43
N VAL A 30 -6.66 4.82 3.20
CA VAL A 30 -5.81 4.53 2.04
C VAL A 30 -6.02 5.64 1.02
N SER A 31 -4.94 6.33 0.67
CA SER A 31 -4.96 7.41 -0.31
C SER A 31 -4.09 7.04 -1.50
N ILE A 32 -4.68 7.08 -2.69
CA ILE A 32 -4.01 6.92 -3.98
C ILE A 32 -4.19 8.24 -4.71
N GLU A 33 -3.10 8.93 -4.99
CA GLU A 33 -3.12 10.22 -5.70
C GLU A 33 -3.25 10.04 -7.21
N ASP A 34 -3.15 11.14 -7.94
CA ASP A 34 -3.36 11.19 -9.38
C ASP A 34 -2.27 10.42 -10.17
N ASN A 35 -2.64 9.93 -11.35
CA ASN A 35 -1.73 9.30 -12.31
C ASN A 35 -0.94 8.08 -11.76
N VAL A 36 -1.48 7.41 -10.74
CA VAL A 36 -0.89 6.17 -10.22
C VAL A 36 -1.22 4.99 -11.15
N LEU A 37 -0.21 4.17 -11.43
CA LEU A 37 -0.36 2.93 -12.19
C LEU A 37 -0.19 1.73 -11.27
N ILE A 38 -1.17 0.81 -11.27
CA ILE A 38 -1.19 -0.36 -10.39
C ILE A 38 -1.26 -1.64 -11.23
N GLY A 39 -0.20 -2.45 -11.12
CA GLY A 39 -0.06 -3.74 -11.76
C GLY A 39 -1.04 -4.80 -11.24
N HIS A 40 -0.94 -5.99 -11.81
CA HIS A 40 -1.84 -7.10 -11.48
C HIS A 40 -1.60 -7.61 -10.05
N ASN A 41 -2.66 -8.01 -9.35
CA ASN A 41 -2.57 -8.68 -8.05
C ASN A 41 -1.82 -7.88 -6.98
N CYS A 42 -2.05 -6.56 -6.92
CA CYS A 42 -1.49 -5.71 -5.87
C CYS A 42 -2.42 -5.62 -4.66
N SER A 43 -1.86 -5.40 -3.48
CA SER A 43 -2.60 -5.29 -2.22
C SER A 43 -2.13 -4.10 -1.39
N LEU A 44 -3.07 -3.28 -0.91
CA LEU A 44 -2.81 -2.24 0.09
C LEU A 44 -3.48 -2.65 1.40
N LEU A 45 -2.68 -2.89 2.44
CA LEU A 45 -3.14 -3.44 3.72
C LEU A 45 -2.76 -2.48 4.84
N ASP A 46 -3.66 -1.57 5.22
CA ASP A 46 -3.38 -0.52 6.20
C ASP A 46 -3.44 -0.99 7.66
N ASN A 47 -3.48 -2.30 7.88
CA ASN A 47 -3.59 -2.93 9.17
C ASN A 47 -2.90 -4.32 9.22
N ASP A 48 -2.76 -4.88 10.43
CA ASP A 48 -2.12 -6.19 10.66
C ASP A 48 -3.05 -7.41 10.49
N GLY A 49 -4.33 -7.19 10.17
CA GLY A 49 -5.41 -8.18 10.12
C GLY A 49 -5.86 -8.66 11.49
N HIS A 50 -4.90 -9.04 12.35
CA HIS A 50 -5.13 -9.49 13.72
C HIS A 50 -4.12 -8.89 14.69
N ASP A 51 -4.47 -8.89 15.98
CA ASP A 51 -3.51 -8.57 17.03
C ASP A 51 -2.38 -9.62 17.04
N LEU A 52 -1.14 -9.14 17.09
CA LEU A 52 0.05 -10.01 17.11
C LEU A 52 0.18 -10.75 18.44
N ASN A 53 -0.34 -10.17 19.53
CA ASN A 53 -0.43 -10.84 20.82
C ASN A 53 -1.40 -12.03 20.73
N ILE A 54 -0.90 -13.21 21.09
CA ILE A 54 -1.62 -14.49 21.00
C ILE A 54 -2.96 -14.45 21.74
N ASP A 55 -2.99 -13.90 22.95
CA ASP A 55 -4.19 -13.86 23.80
C ASP A 55 -5.26 -12.92 23.24
N LYS A 56 -4.83 -11.96 22.43
CA LYS A 56 -5.70 -10.93 21.84
C LYS A 56 -6.03 -11.20 20.38
N ARG A 57 -5.41 -12.18 19.73
CA ARG A 57 -5.50 -12.39 18.27
C ARG A 57 -6.92 -12.40 17.70
N ARG A 58 -7.88 -12.94 18.46
CA ARG A 58 -9.29 -13.05 18.05
C ARG A 58 -10.13 -11.79 18.32
N ASN A 59 -9.83 -11.07 19.39
CA ASN A 59 -10.72 -10.03 19.96
C ASN A 59 -10.01 -8.71 20.27
N GLY A 60 -8.72 -8.62 19.93
CA GLY A 60 -7.86 -7.47 20.17
C GLY A 60 -8.10 -6.36 19.17
N VAL A 61 -7.52 -5.20 19.46
CA VAL A 61 -7.57 -4.06 18.55
C VAL A 61 -6.46 -4.25 17.52
N VAL A 62 -6.84 -4.33 16.25
CA VAL A 62 -5.89 -4.49 15.16
C VAL A 62 -5.10 -3.20 14.97
N LYS A 63 -3.76 -3.31 15.01
CA LYS A 63 -2.89 -2.17 14.73
C LYS A 63 -3.05 -1.75 13.27
N SER A 64 -3.35 -0.47 13.08
CA SER A 64 -3.67 0.09 11.77
C SER A 64 -3.03 1.48 11.64
N GLU A 65 -2.45 1.76 10.48
CA GLU A 65 -1.79 3.03 10.16
C GLU A 65 -2.00 3.33 8.66
N PRO A 66 -2.28 4.59 8.28
CA PRO A 66 -2.71 4.92 6.93
C PRO A 66 -1.66 4.63 5.87
N ILE A 67 -2.10 4.30 4.65
CA ILE A 67 -1.24 4.15 3.48
C ILE A 67 -1.44 5.34 2.55
N HIS A 68 -0.32 5.85 2.01
CA HIS A 68 -0.33 6.96 1.06
C HIS A 68 0.51 6.65 -0.17
N ILE A 69 -0.13 6.54 -1.33
CA ILE A 69 0.51 6.34 -2.63
C ILE A 69 0.49 7.68 -3.37
N CYS A 70 1.66 8.34 -3.46
CA CYS A 70 1.76 9.67 -4.05
C CYS A 70 1.61 9.64 -5.58
N GLN A 71 1.46 10.83 -6.15
CA GLN A 71 1.25 11.07 -7.56
C GLN A 71 2.35 10.40 -8.43
N ASN A 72 1.95 9.91 -9.60
CA ASN A 72 2.81 9.26 -10.61
C ASN A 72 3.54 7.99 -10.14
N VAL A 73 3.15 7.39 -9.00
CA VAL A 73 3.74 6.12 -8.56
C VAL A 73 3.35 4.98 -9.52
N PHE A 74 4.31 4.11 -9.83
CA PHE A 74 4.05 2.85 -10.53
C PHE A 74 4.30 1.65 -9.61
N LEU A 75 3.24 0.94 -9.27
CA LEU A 75 3.33 -0.36 -8.61
C LEU A 75 3.37 -1.47 -9.67
N GLY A 76 4.48 -2.21 -9.73
CA GLY A 76 4.58 -3.44 -10.48
C GLY A 76 3.56 -4.49 -10.01
N SER A 77 3.44 -5.59 -10.75
CA SER A 77 2.51 -6.68 -10.40
C SER A 77 2.96 -7.44 -9.15
N ASN A 78 2.00 -7.95 -8.38
CA ASN A 78 2.23 -8.69 -7.12
C ASN A 78 2.92 -7.85 -6.04
N VAL A 79 2.64 -6.54 -5.98
CA VAL A 79 3.16 -5.66 -4.92
C VAL A 79 2.20 -5.63 -3.75
N THR A 80 2.73 -5.81 -2.53
CA THR A 80 1.99 -5.60 -1.29
C THR A 80 2.56 -4.40 -0.55
N VAL A 81 1.71 -3.45 -0.18
CA VAL A 81 2.07 -2.28 0.65
C VAL A 81 1.42 -2.45 2.01
N LEU A 82 2.24 -2.39 3.06
CA LEU A 82 1.79 -2.55 4.44
C LEU A 82 1.46 -1.21 5.11
N LYS A 83 0.76 -1.30 6.24
CA LYS A 83 0.32 -0.18 7.07
C LYS A 83 1.42 0.85 7.34
N GLY A 84 1.01 2.12 7.36
CA GLY A 84 1.89 3.25 7.69
C GLY A 84 2.84 3.67 6.57
N VAL A 85 2.82 3.00 5.41
CA VAL A 85 3.73 3.31 4.31
C VAL A 85 3.24 4.48 3.47
N THR A 86 4.15 5.43 3.24
CA THR A 86 4.09 6.40 2.15
C THR A 86 5.06 6.02 1.03
N ILE A 87 4.57 5.96 -0.22
CA ILE A 87 5.39 5.80 -1.42
C ILE A 87 5.47 7.14 -2.12
N GLY A 88 6.67 7.73 -2.14
CA GLY A 88 6.91 9.07 -2.64
C GLY A 88 6.74 9.21 -4.15
N GLU A 89 6.40 10.43 -4.56
CA GLU A 89 6.10 10.83 -5.94
C GLU A 89 7.08 10.27 -6.98
N ASN A 90 6.56 9.90 -8.15
CA ASN A 90 7.28 9.37 -9.32
C ASN A 90 7.95 8.00 -9.13
N SER A 91 7.91 7.41 -7.94
CA SER A 91 8.67 6.19 -7.65
C SER A 91 8.08 4.94 -8.28
N ILE A 92 8.96 3.99 -8.59
CA ILE A 92 8.60 2.69 -9.17
C ILE A 92 8.86 1.59 -8.14
N ILE A 93 7.86 0.76 -7.91
CA ILE A 93 7.98 -0.45 -7.09
C ILE A 93 8.03 -1.67 -8.00
N GLY A 94 9.13 -2.42 -7.96
CA GLY A 94 9.32 -3.62 -8.79
C GLY A 94 8.32 -4.73 -8.48
N ASN A 95 8.08 -5.60 -9.45
CA ASN A 95 7.16 -6.74 -9.32
C ASN A 95 7.52 -7.62 -8.10
N GLY A 96 6.51 -8.14 -7.41
CA GLY A 96 6.68 -9.08 -6.29
C GLY A 96 7.19 -8.45 -4.99
N SER A 97 7.20 -7.12 -4.88
CA SER A 97 7.79 -6.43 -3.73
C SER A 97 6.84 -6.37 -2.52
N ILE A 98 7.40 -6.49 -1.32
CA ILE A 98 6.69 -6.24 -0.06
C ILE A 98 7.22 -4.95 0.55
N VAL A 99 6.42 -3.89 0.51
CA VAL A 99 6.79 -2.55 0.98
C VAL A 99 6.42 -2.42 2.45
N THR A 100 7.42 -2.46 3.32
CA THR A 100 7.27 -2.45 4.78
C THR A 100 7.63 -1.11 5.42
N THR A 101 8.23 -0.20 4.66
CA THR A 101 8.71 1.13 5.11
C THR A 101 8.52 2.15 4.01
N ASN A 102 8.50 3.44 4.37
CA ASN A 102 8.37 4.53 3.41
C ASN A 102 9.41 4.44 2.29
N ILE A 103 8.96 4.74 1.07
CA ILE A 103 9.81 4.84 -0.12
C ILE A 103 9.97 6.33 -0.47
N PRO A 104 11.21 6.84 -0.61
CA PRO A 104 11.45 8.22 -1.03
C PRO A 104 10.83 8.51 -2.41
N ARG A 105 10.74 9.80 -2.78
CA ARG A 105 10.39 10.19 -4.16
C ARG A 105 11.52 9.86 -5.14
N ASN A 106 11.18 9.75 -6.42
CA ASN A 106 12.14 9.64 -7.53
C ASN A 106 13.12 8.44 -7.43
N VAL A 107 12.64 7.28 -6.98
CA VAL A 107 13.48 6.08 -6.89
C VAL A 107 12.82 4.85 -7.52
N ILE A 108 13.65 3.85 -7.82
CA ILE A 108 13.18 2.48 -8.04
C ILE A 108 13.49 1.68 -6.78
N ALA A 109 12.48 1.04 -6.20
CA ALA A 109 12.62 0.12 -5.08
C ALA A 109 12.06 -1.26 -5.44
N CYS A 110 12.68 -2.33 -4.95
CA CYS A 110 12.13 -3.68 -5.10
C CYS A 110 12.60 -4.65 -4.00
N GLY A 111 11.94 -5.80 -3.92
CA GLY A 111 12.32 -6.91 -3.04
C GLY A 111 11.35 -7.14 -1.87
N ASN A 112 11.70 -8.11 -1.01
CA ASN A 112 10.98 -8.45 0.21
C ASN A 112 11.99 -8.56 1.38
N PRO A 113 12.11 -7.55 2.26
CA PRO A 113 11.44 -6.25 2.17
C PRO A 113 11.98 -5.39 1.01
N ALA A 114 11.13 -4.51 0.47
CA ALA A 114 11.50 -3.62 -0.62
C ALA A 114 12.59 -2.62 -0.19
N LYS A 115 13.62 -2.46 -1.00
CA LYS A 115 14.71 -1.50 -0.78
C LYS A 115 14.95 -0.68 -2.04
N VAL A 116 15.41 0.56 -1.86
CA VAL A 116 15.85 1.41 -2.97
C VAL A 116 17.02 0.72 -3.68
N VAL A 117 16.88 0.57 -4.99
CA VAL A 117 17.90 0.00 -5.88
C VAL A 117 18.69 1.12 -6.57
N ARG A 118 17.99 2.17 -7.01
CA ARG A 118 18.59 3.37 -7.61
C ARG A 118 17.63 4.56 -7.58
N GLU A 119 18.18 5.75 -7.77
CA GLU A 119 17.44 6.95 -8.14
C GLU A 119 16.95 6.86 -9.59
N LEU A 120 15.86 7.57 -9.91
CA LEU A 120 15.24 7.59 -11.23
C LEU A 120 16.02 8.42 -12.25
#